data_AF-A0AAV5YFC0-F1
#
_entry.id   AF-A0AAV5YFC0-F1
#
_cell.length_a   1.000
_cell.length_b   1.000
_cell.length_c   1.000
_cell.angle_alpha   90.00
_cell.angle_beta   90.00
_cell.angle_gamma   90.00
#
_symmetry.space_group_name_H-M   'P 1'
#
loop_
_entity.id
_entity.type
_entity.pdbx_description
1 polymer ?
#
loop_
_entity_poly.entity_id
_entity_poly.type
_entity_poly.pdbx_seq_one_letter_code
_entity_poly.pdbx_strand_id
1 'polypeptide(L)'
;MIARVAGLSIMLVLAIMILARGLTPSSGGVLAFVHLIDLVFHEAGHVIFGLFGRFLGMLGGSLDQVLIPALCTGYFLWHGRHAAAAATLFWTGESLADVAIYVADGRDMALPLLAEGLTHDWNWILSELSLRNQAPALGRAVFVVAMLVLATAMALLATDLWRVLSSTPSPRDRRVR
;
A
#
# COMPACT_ATOMS: atom_id res chain seq x y z
N MET A 1 -24.35 -3.63 -3.29
CA MET A 1 -24.53 -2.24 -2.86
C MET A 1 -23.93 -1.99 -1.47
N ILE A 2 -24.48 -2.57 -0.40
CA ILE A 2 -24.02 -2.35 1.00
C ILE A 2 -22.51 -2.50 1.17
N ALA A 3 -21.93 -3.61 0.71
CA ALA A 3 -20.49 -3.87 0.83
C ALA A 3 -19.59 -2.79 0.20
N ARG A 4 -20.06 -2.15 -0.89
CA ARG A 4 -19.28 -1.09 -1.57
C ARG A 4 -19.33 0.23 -0.82
N VAL A 5 -20.50 0.57 -0.26
CA VAL A 5 -20.64 1.76 0.60
C VAL A 5 -19.78 1.59 1.83
N ALA A 6 -19.90 0.45 2.52
CA ALA A 6 -19.06 0.13 3.69
C ALA A 6 -17.57 0.17 3.34
N GLY A 7 -17.16 -0.45 2.23
CA GLY A 7 -15.78 -0.44 1.76
C GLY A 7 -15.25 0.96 1.50
N LEU A 8 -16.02 1.83 0.83
CA LEU A 8 -15.62 3.20 0.56
C LEU A 8 -15.50 4.02 1.85
N SER A 9 -16.42 3.84 2.80
CA SER A 9 -16.32 4.49 4.11
C SER A 9 -15.08 4.04 4.89
N ILE A 10 -14.78 2.74 4.89
CA ILE A 10 -13.56 2.20 5.53
C ILE A 10 -12.31 2.79 4.88
N MET A 11 -12.23 2.79 3.55
CA MET A 11 -11.12 3.38 2.80
C MET A 11 -10.94 4.86 3.12
N LEU A 12 -12.03 5.62 3.18
CA LEU A 12 -11.96 7.04 3.51
C LEU A 12 -11.41 7.27 4.92
N VAL A 13 -11.91 6.51 5.92
CA VAL A 13 -11.42 6.62 7.30
C VAL A 13 -9.95 6.25 7.38
N LEU A 14 -9.53 5.13 6.78
CA LEU A 14 -8.14 4.70 6.77
C LEU A 14 -7.24 5.71 6.03
N ALA A 15 -7.69 6.27 4.91
CA ALA A 15 -6.94 7.30 4.19
C ALA A 15 -6.74 8.54 5.06
N ILE A 16 -7.78 9.01 5.77
CA ILE A 16 -7.65 10.12 6.72
C ILE A 16 -6.64 9.78 7.82
N MET A 17 -6.67 8.57 8.37
CA MET A 17 -5.71 8.12 9.38
C MET A 17 -4.28 8.11 8.84
N ILE A 18 -4.06 7.61 7.63
CA ILE A 18 -2.75 7.58 6.96
C ILE A 18 -2.24 9.00 6.71
N LEU A 19 -3.10 9.90 6.23
CA LEU A 19 -2.75 11.31 6.01
C LEU A 19 -2.42 12.03 7.33
N ALA A 20 -3.20 11.80 8.38
CA ALA A 20 -2.97 12.38 9.71
C ALA A 20 -1.66 11.86 10.35
N ARG A 21 -1.34 10.59 10.12
CA ARG A 21 -0.06 9.97 10.54
C ARG A 21 1.13 10.56 9.78
N GLY A 22 0.97 10.83 8.48
CA GLY A 22 2.06 11.29 7.62
C GLY A 22 3.23 10.30 7.61
N LEU A 23 4.45 10.82 7.84
CA LEU A 23 5.69 10.06 7.86
C LEU A 23 6.10 9.59 9.27
N THR A 24 5.15 9.44 10.19
CA THR A 24 5.42 8.95 11.55
C THR A 24 4.99 7.49 11.69
N PRO A 25 5.78 6.61 12.33
CA PRO A 25 5.36 5.22 12.54
C PRO A 25 4.15 5.16 13.48
N SER A 26 3.27 4.19 13.24
CA SER A 26 2.14 3.92 14.12
C SER A 26 2.56 2.97 15.23
N SER A 27 2.40 3.38 16.49
CA SER A 27 2.72 2.56 17.66
C SER A 27 1.58 1.64 18.11
N GLY A 28 0.42 1.69 17.46
CA GLY A 28 -0.73 0.83 17.76
C GLY A 28 -1.93 1.06 16.84
N GLY A 29 -2.98 0.27 17.05
CA GLY A 29 -4.23 0.34 16.29
C GLY A 29 -4.15 -0.30 14.90
N VAL A 30 -5.12 0.02 14.05
CA VAL A 30 -5.30 -0.65 12.74
C VAL A 30 -4.12 -0.45 11.80
N LEU A 31 -3.48 0.74 11.77
CA LEU A 31 -2.34 0.99 10.90
C LEU A 31 -1.09 0.20 11.33
N ALA A 32 -0.85 0.07 12.65
CA ALA A 32 0.23 -0.78 13.15
C ALA A 32 -0.04 -2.26 12.84
N PHE A 33 -1.30 -2.70 12.90
CA PHE A 33 -1.67 -4.06 12.51
C PHE A 33 -1.43 -4.34 11.03
N VAL A 34 -1.77 -3.39 10.15
CA VAL A 34 -1.52 -3.53 8.70
C VAL A 34 -0.01 -3.53 8.42
N HIS A 35 0.76 -2.66 9.07
CA HIS A 35 2.23 -2.68 8.99
C HIS A 35 2.83 -4.07 9.32
N LEU A 36 2.30 -4.77 10.34
CA LEU A 36 2.76 -6.13 10.67
C LEU A 36 2.47 -7.15 9.55
N ILE A 37 1.37 -6.99 8.82
CA ILE A 37 1.05 -7.84 7.66
C ILE A 37 2.03 -7.56 6.54
N ASP A 38 2.25 -6.27 6.25
CA ASP A 38 3.17 -5.80 5.23
C ASP A 38 4.60 -6.29 5.46
N LEU A 39 5.02 -6.31 6.72
CA LEU A 39 6.33 -6.77 7.13
C LEU A 39 6.59 -8.24 6.78
N VAL A 40 5.56 -9.09 6.76
CA VAL A 40 5.71 -10.49 6.29
C VAL A 40 6.13 -10.55 4.83
N PHE A 41 5.52 -9.72 3.98
CA PHE A 41 5.88 -9.61 2.57
C PHE A 41 7.24 -8.93 2.39
N HIS A 42 7.57 -7.97 3.25
CA HIS A 42 8.88 -7.32 3.27
C HIS A 42 10.01 -8.34 3.49
N GLU A 43 9.92 -9.16 4.53
CA GLU A 43 10.96 -10.16 4.80
C GLU A 43 11.04 -11.23 3.71
N ALA A 44 9.89 -11.63 3.15
CA ALA A 44 9.86 -12.53 2.00
C ALA A 44 10.58 -11.93 0.78
N GLY A 45 10.42 -10.62 0.55
CA GLY A 45 11.08 -9.88 -0.51
C GLY A 45 12.60 -9.96 -0.46
N HIS A 46 13.21 -9.87 0.73
CA HIS A 46 14.66 -10.04 0.86
C HIS A 46 15.14 -11.42 0.38
N VAL A 47 14.37 -12.47 0.68
CA VAL A 47 14.70 -13.84 0.25
C VAL A 47 14.52 -14.00 -1.27
N ILE A 48 13.39 -13.54 -1.80
CA ILE A 48 13.06 -13.67 -3.23
C ILE A 48 14.06 -12.88 -4.08
N PHE A 49 14.27 -11.61 -3.74
CA PHE A 49 15.10 -10.71 -4.53
C PHE A 49 16.59 -10.80 -4.24
N GLY A 50 16.98 -11.39 -3.10
CA GLY A 50 18.37 -11.66 -2.75
C GLY A 50 19.07 -12.59 -3.75
N LEU A 51 18.31 -13.42 -4.47
CA LEU A 51 18.81 -14.26 -5.56
C LEU A 51 19.39 -13.45 -6.73
N PHE A 52 19.03 -12.17 -6.86
CA PHE A 52 19.47 -11.27 -7.93
C PHE A 52 20.59 -10.31 -7.50
N GLY A 53 21.21 -10.58 -6.35
CA GLY A 53 22.34 -9.81 -5.82
C GLY A 53 21.95 -8.81 -4.74
N ARG A 54 22.97 -8.23 -4.09
CA ARG A 54 22.78 -7.49 -2.83
C ARG A 54 21.85 -6.28 -2.96
N PHE A 55 22.01 -5.47 -4.00
CA PHE A 55 21.18 -4.27 -4.14
C PHE A 55 19.69 -4.61 -4.25
N LEU A 56 19.35 -5.59 -5.10
CA LEU A 56 17.98 -6.08 -5.22
C LEU A 56 17.52 -6.84 -3.97
N GLY A 57 18.40 -7.54 -3.27
CA GLY A 57 18.10 -8.13 -1.97
C GLY A 57 17.66 -7.09 -0.94
N MET A 58 18.41 -5.99 -0.80
CA MET A 58 18.08 -4.91 0.14
C MET A 58 16.83 -4.13 -0.28
N LEU A 59 16.69 -3.82 -1.57
CA LEU A 59 15.47 -3.18 -2.11
C LEU A 59 14.25 -4.12 -2.05
N GLY A 60 14.52 -5.42 -2.06
CA GLY A 60 13.56 -6.51 -2.22
C GLY A 60 12.43 -6.47 -1.21
N GLY A 61 12.71 -6.09 0.03
CA GLY A 61 11.68 -6.03 1.06
C GLY A 61 10.60 -4.98 0.76
N SER A 62 10.99 -3.72 0.61
CA SER A 62 10.06 -2.66 0.21
C SER A 62 9.43 -2.91 -1.17
N LEU A 63 10.17 -3.55 -2.09
CA LEU A 63 9.66 -3.89 -3.40
C LEU A 63 8.53 -4.94 -3.33
N ASP A 64 8.74 -6.05 -2.63
CA ASP A 64 7.76 -7.14 -2.56
C ASP A 64 6.51 -6.74 -1.75
N GLN A 65 6.72 -6.00 -0.66
CA GLN A 65 5.65 -5.41 0.16
C GLN A 65 4.63 -4.63 -0.71
N VAL A 66 5.10 -3.88 -1.70
CA VAL A 66 4.23 -3.13 -2.64
C VAL A 66 3.80 -3.98 -3.85
N LEU A 67 4.65 -4.88 -4.33
CA LEU A 67 4.41 -5.67 -5.53
C LEU A 67 3.25 -6.65 -5.35
N ILE A 68 3.18 -7.34 -4.22
CA ILE A 68 2.13 -8.34 -3.96
C ILE A 68 0.70 -7.75 -4.06
N PRO A 69 0.35 -6.66 -3.34
CA PRO A 69 -0.97 -6.06 -3.49
C PRO A 69 -1.19 -5.46 -4.90
N ALA A 70 -0.15 -4.97 -5.56
CA ALA A 70 -0.24 -4.48 -6.94
C ALA A 70 -0.57 -5.61 -7.93
N LEU A 71 0.04 -6.79 -7.79
CA LEU A 71 -0.26 -7.97 -8.58
C LEU A 71 -1.70 -8.46 -8.35
N CYS A 72 -2.15 -8.47 -7.09
CA CYS A 72 -3.54 -8.79 -6.76
C CYS A 72 -4.52 -7.80 -7.43
N THR A 73 -4.16 -6.52 -7.48
CA THR A 73 -4.95 -5.49 -8.19
C THR A 73 -5.03 -5.79 -9.67
N GLY A 74 -3.90 -6.06 -10.33
CA GLY A 74 -3.86 -6.45 -11.75
C GLY A 74 -4.72 -7.67 -12.04
N TYR A 75 -4.63 -8.70 -11.19
CA TYR A 75 -5.43 -9.92 -11.30
C TYR A 75 -6.93 -9.63 -11.20
N PHE A 76 -7.38 -8.83 -10.23
CA PHE A 76 -8.80 -8.50 -10.09
C PHE A 76 -9.33 -7.61 -11.21
N LEU A 77 -8.52 -6.68 -11.72
CA LEU A 77 -8.87 -5.88 -12.89
C LEU A 77 -9.03 -6.74 -14.13
N TRP A 78 -8.10 -7.67 -14.36
CA TRP A 78 -8.15 -8.62 -15.48
C TRP A 78 -9.46 -9.43 -15.50
N HIS A 79 -9.96 -9.80 -14.32
CA HIS A 79 -11.20 -10.57 -14.16
C HIS A 79 -12.46 -9.69 -13.98
N GLY A 80 -12.36 -8.37 -14.19
CA GLY A 80 -13.50 -7.44 -14.09
C GLY A 80 -14.05 -7.26 -12.66
N ARG A 81 -13.30 -7.67 -11.63
CA ARG A 81 -13.69 -7.59 -10.21
C ARG A 81 -13.29 -6.26 -9.59
N HIS A 82 -13.86 -5.17 -10.10
CA HIS A 82 -13.49 -3.78 -9.76
C HIS A 82 -13.49 -3.47 -8.25
N ALA A 83 -14.46 -3.96 -7.47
CA ALA A 83 -14.49 -3.73 -6.03
C ALA A 83 -13.32 -4.41 -5.28
N ALA A 84 -12.91 -5.60 -5.70
CA ALA A 84 -11.76 -6.30 -5.13
C ALA A 84 -10.44 -5.63 -5.56
N ALA A 85 -10.36 -5.21 -6.83
CA ALA A 85 -9.24 -4.43 -7.34
C ALA A 85 -9.05 -3.11 -6.58
N ALA A 86 -10.14 -2.42 -6.24
CA ALA A 86 -10.06 -1.21 -5.42
C ALA A 86 -9.51 -1.50 -4.02
N ALA A 87 -9.92 -2.61 -3.39
CA ALA A 87 -9.42 -3.00 -2.07
C ALA A 87 -7.90 -3.27 -2.09
N THR A 88 -7.42 -4.02 -3.08
CA THR A 88 -5.98 -4.33 -3.20
C THR A 88 -5.17 -3.14 -3.69
N LEU A 89 -5.75 -2.24 -4.49
CA LEU A 89 -5.09 -0.99 -4.88
C LEU A 89 -4.96 -0.04 -3.69
N PHE A 90 -5.97 -0.03 -2.81
CA PHE A 90 -5.87 0.71 -1.55
C PHE A 90 -4.77 0.13 -0.66
N TRP A 91 -4.68 -1.19 -0.54
CA TRP A 91 -3.57 -1.84 0.15
C TRP A 91 -2.21 -1.48 -0.48
N THR A 92 -2.10 -1.46 -1.81
CA THR A 92 -0.88 -0.99 -2.50
C THR A 92 -0.49 0.43 -2.10
N GLY A 93 -1.47 1.34 -2.00
CA GLY A 93 -1.25 2.72 -1.56
C GLY A 93 -0.86 2.81 -0.09
N GLU A 94 -1.43 1.97 0.76
CA GLU A 94 -1.08 1.88 2.18
C GLU A 94 0.36 1.35 2.36
N SER A 95 0.74 0.29 1.65
CA SER A 95 2.11 -0.24 1.63
C SER A 95 3.13 0.79 1.15
N LEU A 96 2.79 1.60 0.13
CA LEU A 96 3.63 2.72 -0.29
C LEU A 96 3.77 3.78 0.80
N ALA A 97 2.69 4.08 1.53
CA ALA A 97 2.74 5.03 2.63
C ALA A 97 3.57 4.51 3.81
N ASP A 98 3.59 3.20 4.02
CA ASP A 98 4.43 2.55 5.02
C ASP A 98 5.92 2.55 4.62
N VAL A 99 6.23 2.14 3.39
CA VAL A 99 7.58 2.26 2.80
C VAL A 99 8.08 3.70 2.83
N ALA A 100 7.21 4.70 2.62
CA ALA A 100 7.59 6.10 2.68
C ALA A 100 8.19 6.51 4.04
N ILE A 101 7.68 5.96 5.15
CA ILE A 101 8.26 6.19 6.49
C ILE A 101 9.66 5.60 6.55
N TYR A 102 9.82 4.36 6.08
CA TYR A 102 11.10 3.67 6.13
C TYR A 102 12.16 4.38 5.26
N VAL A 103 11.78 4.86 4.08
CA VAL A 103 12.63 5.71 3.23
C VAL A 103 13.03 6.99 3.97
N ALA A 104 12.07 7.67 4.60
CA ALA A 104 12.32 8.92 5.32
C ALA A 104 13.28 8.72 6.50
N ASP A 105 13.18 7.56 7.16
CA ASP A 105 14.03 7.15 8.27
C ASP A 105 15.44 6.70 7.83
N GLY A 106 15.67 6.43 6.55
CA GLY A 106 16.93 5.86 6.06
C GLY A 106 18.19 6.62 6.49
N ARG A 107 18.12 7.93 6.79
CA ARG A 107 19.27 8.65 7.35
C ARG A 107 19.44 8.42 8.86
N ASP A 108 18.33 8.50 9.60
CA ASP A 108 18.31 8.66 11.05
C ASP A 108 18.22 7.30 11.77
N MET A 109 17.71 6.26 11.09
CA MET A 109 17.62 4.87 11.57
C MET A 109 16.94 4.78 12.93
N ALA A 110 15.89 5.57 13.15
CA ALA A 110 15.16 5.61 14.40
C ALA A 110 14.10 4.51 14.52
N LEU A 111 13.70 3.89 13.39
CA LEU A 111 12.76 2.77 13.41
C LEU A 111 13.43 1.50 13.97
N PRO A 112 12.75 0.74 14.85
CA PRO A 112 13.27 -0.54 15.30
C PRO A 112 13.25 -1.57 14.17
N LEU A 113 14.30 -2.37 14.05
CA LEU A 113 14.32 -3.53 13.17
C LEU A 113 13.69 -4.75 13.85
N LEU A 114 13.31 -5.75 13.06
CA LEU A 114 12.74 -7.01 13.55
C LEU A 114 13.68 -7.79 14.48
N ALA A 115 14.98 -7.68 14.24
CA ALA A 115 16.00 -8.35 15.02
C ALA A 115 17.25 -7.48 15.14
N GLU A 116 17.98 -7.66 16.24
CA GLU A 116 19.27 -7.01 16.46
C GLU A 116 20.30 -7.46 15.41
N GLY A 117 21.14 -6.53 14.97
CA GLY A 117 22.22 -6.82 14.00
C GLY A 117 21.80 -6.84 12.53
N LEU A 118 20.51 -6.63 12.21
CA LEU A 118 20.05 -6.45 10.84
C LEU A 118 20.55 -5.11 10.25
N THR A 119 20.63 -5.06 8.93
CA THR A 119 20.99 -3.83 8.20
C THR A 119 19.73 -3.02 7.95
N HIS A 120 19.77 -1.71 8.19
CA HIS A 120 18.68 -0.82 7.75
C HIS A 120 18.73 -0.65 6.22
N ASP A 121 17.73 -1.17 5.52
CA ASP A 121 17.75 -1.26 4.06
C ASP A 121 17.85 0.09 3.40
N TRP A 122 16.98 1.02 3.76
CA TRP A 122 17.00 2.37 3.19
C TRP A 122 18.22 3.18 3.62
N ASN A 123 18.84 2.88 4.76
CA ASN A 123 20.14 3.45 5.06
C ASN A 123 21.21 2.95 4.10
N TRP A 124 21.26 1.64 3.87
CA TRP A 124 22.24 1.02 2.99
C TRP A 124 22.04 1.46 1.54
N ILE A 125 20.81 1.40 1.03
CA ILE A 125 20.44 1.81 -0.34
C ILE A 125 20.80 3.27 -0.58
N LEU A 126 20.41 4.17 0.34
CA LEU A 126 20.70 5.60 0.16
C LEU A 126 22.18 5.92 0.36
N SER A 127 22.91 5.16 1.19
CA SER A 127 24.36 5.27 1.30
C SER A 127 25.05 4.89 -0.01
N GLU A 128 24.66 3.76 -0.61
CA GLU A 128 25.20 3.27 -1.89
C GLU A 128 24.96 4.28 -3.02
N LEU A 129 23.78 4.92 -3.02
CA LEU A 129 23.41 5.93 -4.01
C LEU A 129 23.95 7.34 -3.70
N SER A 130 24.65 7.53 -2.58
CA SER A 130 25.05 8.86 -2.08
C SER A 130 23.87 9.83 -1.89
N LEU A 131 22.69 9.29 -1.56
CA LEU A 131 21.42 10.00 -1.39
C LEU A 131 20.91 10.08 0.07
N ARG A 132 21.75 9.73 1.06
CA ARG A 132 21.33 9.66 2.46
C ARG A 132 20.75 10.97 3.00
N ASN A 133 21.27 12.13 2.56
CA ASN A 133 20.75 13.44 2.99
C ASN A 133 19.38 13.77 2.39
N GLN A 134 18.99 13.09 1.31
CA GLN A 134 17.70 13.24 0.64
C GLN A 134 16.62 12.32 1.22
N ALA A 135 16.93 11.47 2.20
CA ALA A 135 15.99 10.51 2.79
C ALA A 135 14.61 11.13 3.12
N PRO A 136 14.51 12.26 3.86
CA PRO A 136 13.19 12.84 4.16
C PRO A 136 12.45 13.35 2.93
N ALA A 137 13.16 13.85 1.91
CA ALA A 137 12.56 14.33 0.67
C ALA A 137 12.05 13.18 -0.20
N LEU A 138 12.83 12.09 -0.28
CA LEU A 138 12.44 10.88 -0.99
C LEU A 138 11.25 10.20 -0.31
N GLY A 139 11.23 10.10 1.03
CA GLY A 139 10.09 9.58 1.76
C GLY A 139 8.82 10.41 1.51
N ARG A 140 8.92 11.75 1.49
CA ARG A 140 7.78 12.60 1.09
C ARG A 140 7.32 12.35 -0.34
N ALA A 141 8.25 12.14 -1.28
CA ALA A 141 7.90 11.85 -2.67
C ALA A 141 7.14 10.52 -2.78
N VAL A 142 7.63 9.46 -2.11
CA VAL A 142 6.93 8.16 -2.05
C VAL A 142 5.56 8.31 -1.39
N PHE A 143 5.44 9.11 -0.32
CA PHE A 143 4.17 9.38 0.34
C PHE A 143 3.17 10.11 -0.58
N VAL A 144 3.62 11.03 -1.43
CA VAL A 144 2.75 11.65 -2.45
C VAL A 144 2.24 10.60 -3.44
N VAL A 145 3.10 9.69 -3.90
CA VAL A 145 2.67 8.58 -4.77
C VAL A 145 1.64 7.71 -4.05
N ALA A 146 1.86 7.38 -2.78
CA ALA A 146 0.91 6.65 -1.94
C ALA A 146 -0.46 7.33 -1.91
N MET A 147 -0.52 8.65 -1.66
CA MET A 147 -1.78 9.40 -1.65
C MET A 147 -2.52 9.35 -2.98
N LEU A 148 -1.80 9.43 -4.10
CA LEU A 148 -2.39 9.32 -5.44
C LEU A 148 -2.98 7.93 -5.69
N VAL A 149 -2.28 6.87 -5.24
CA VAL A 149 -2.76 5.49 -5.35
C VAL A 149 -4.00 5.26 -4.48
N LEU A 150 -4.01 5.75 -3.24
CA LEU A 150 -5.16 5.69 -2.34
C LEU A 150 -6.38 6.41 -2.95
N ALA A 151 -6.19 7.62 -3.48
CA ALA A 151 -7.25 8.37 -4.16
C ALA A 151 -7.79 7.61 -5.38
N THR A 152 -6.91 6.98 -6.17
CA THR A 152 -7.30 6.17 -7.33
C THR A 152 -8.11 4.94 -6.92
N ALA A 153 -7.73 4.27 -5.83
CA ALA A 153 -8.47 3.14 -5.28
C ALA A 153 -9.90 3.53 -4.86
N MET A 154 -10.05 4.65 -4.14
CA MET A 154 -11.37 5.16 -3.75
C MET A 154 -12.21 5.55 -4.97
N ALA A 155 -11.60 6.21 -5.97
CA ALA A 155 -12.29 6.56 -7.21
C ALA A 155 -12.76 5.30 -7.97
N LEU A 156 -11.94 4.25 -8.01
CA LEU A 156 -12.32 2.96 -8.61
C LEU A 156 -13.52 2.33 -7.89
N LEU A 157 -13.55 2.32 -6.56
CA LEU A 157 -14.68 1.77 -5.82
C LEU A 157 -15.94 2.65 -5.96
N ALA A 158 -15.79 3.97 -5.96
CA ALA A 158 -16.89 4.91 -6.16
C ALA A 158 -17.52 4.78 -7.54
N THR A 159 -16.71 4.63 -8.59
CA THR A 159 -17.21 4.40 -9.96
C THR A 159 -17.92 3.05 -10.10
N ASP A 160 -17.40 1.99 -9.47
CA ASP A 160 -18.08 0.68 -9.45
C ASP A 160 -19.41 0.74 -8.66
N LEU A 161 -19.44 1.47 -7.55
CA LEU A 161 -20.68 1.73 -6.80
C LEU A 161 -21.70 2.49 -7.66
N TRP A 162 -21.27 3.54 -8.35
CA TRP A 162 -22.13 4.31 -9.25
C TRP A 162 -22.75 3.41 -10.33
N ARG A 163 -21.95 2.57 -11.00
CA ARG A 163 -22.44 1.61 -12.01
C ARG A 163 -23.54 0.69 -11.45
N VAL A 164 -23.35 0.17 -10.24
CA VAL A 164 -24.33 -0.69 -9.57
C VAL A 164 -25.62 0.08 -9.26
N LEU A 165 -25.53 1.34 -8.84
CA LEU A 165 -26.70 2.18 -8.55
C LEU A 165 -27.46 2.59 -9.82
N SER A 166 -26.75 2.84 -10.92
CA SER A 166 -27.35 3.23 -12.21
C SER A 166 -27.97 2.05 -12.98
N SER A 167 -27.72 0.82 -12.56
CA SER A 167 -28.30 -0.38 -13.18
C SER A 167 -29.78 -0.50 -12.84
N THR A 168 -30.68 -0.05 -13.73
CA THR A 168 -32.14 -0.18 -13.54
C THR A 168 -32.60 -1.62 -13.77
N PRO A 169 -33.44 -2.22 -12.90
CA PRO A 169 -34.03 -3.53 -13.17
C PRO A 169 -34.92 -3.47 -14.41
N SER A 170 -34.77 -4.43 -15.33
CA SER A 170 -35.57 -4.46 -16.55
C SER A 170 -37.06 -4.65 -16.22
N PRO A 171 -38.00 -4.08 -17.00
CA PRO A 171 -39.42 -4.36 -16.85
C PRO A 171 -39.81 -5.85 -17.03
N ARG A 172 -38.93 -6.71 -17.55
CA ARG A 172 -39.15 -8.17 -17.66
C ARG A 172 -38.99 -8.87 -16.31
N ASP A 173 -38.07 -8.43 -15.45
CA ASP A 173 -37.86 -9.02 -14.11
C ASP A 173 -39.02 -8.76 -13.15
N ARG A 174 -39.90 -7.80 -13.47
CA ARG A 174 -41.11 -7.49 -12.71
C ARG A 174 -42.31 -8.40 -13.02
N ARG A 175 -42.28 -9.18 -14.10
CA ARG A 175 -43.41 -10.04 -14.53
C ARG A 175 -43.32 -11.49 -14.05
N VAL A 176 -42.23 -11.87 -13.39
CA VAL A 176 -41.98 -13.26 -12.94
C VAL A 176 -42.04 -13.37 -11.41
N ARG A 177 -42.64 -12.38 -10.72
CA ARG A 177 -42.90 -12.39 -9.28
C ARG A 177 -44.38 -12.18 -8.99
#